data_AF-A0A5B0X643-F1
#
_entry.id   AF-A0A5B0X643-F1
#
_cell.length_a   1.000
_cell.length_b   1.000
_cell.length_c   1.000
_cell.angle_alpha   90.00
_cell.angle_beta   90.00
_cell.angle_gamma   90.00
#
_symmetry.space_group_name_H-M   'P 1'
#
loop_
_entity.id
_entity.type
_entity.pdbx_description
1 polymer ?
#
loop_
_entity_poly.entity_id
_entity_poly.type
_entity_poly.pdbx_seq_one_letter_code
_entity_poly.pdbx_strand_id
1 'polypeptide(L)'
;MSEEAYKVEYPVDAVPYPKFAALIGKKEAAVQEMVKQNKLPLIEWRDPSKPKARVGEKWIYVPEFNRAMREAFYNRPKEQRDAWLLWIGL
;
A
#
# COMPACT_ATOMS: atom_id res chain seq x y z
N MET A 1 25.02 -9.00 10.91
CA MET A 1 23.84 -8.49 10.20
C MET A 1 23.29 -9.66 9.41
N SER A 2 22.17 -10.25 9.84
CA SER A 2 21.63 -11.47 9.21
C SER A 2 21.14 -11.16 7.79
N GLU A 3 21.45 -12.06 6.86
CA GLU A 3 21.13 -12.00 5.42
C GLU A 3 19.62 -11.97 5.09
N GLU A 4 18.75 -11.98 6.10
CA GLU A 4 17.29 -11.95 5.93
C GLU A 4 16.72 -10.59 5.49
N ALA A 5 17.53 -9.53 5.53
CA ALA A 5 17.09 -8.16 5.28
C ALA A 5 16.66 -7.86 3.82
N TYR A 6 16.95 -8.75 2.85
CA TYR A 6 16.69 -8.48 1.42
C TYR A 6 16.10 -9.66 0.65
N LYS A 7 15.29 -10.50 1.29
CA LYS A 7 14.50 -11.49 0.54
C LYS A 7 13.32 -10.77 -0.13
N VAL A 8 13.59 -10.13 -1.28
CA VAL A 8 12.54 -9.62 -2.20
C VAL A 8 11.92 -10.84 -2.88
N GLU A 9 11.05 -11.54 -2.16
CA GLU A 9 10.27 -12.65 -2.72
C GLU A 9 9.18 -12.09 -3.62
N TYR A 10 9.49 -12.12 -4.92
CA TYR A 10 8.65 -11.90 -6.11
C TYR A 10 8.16 -10.46 -6.38
N PRO A 11 8.34 -9.96 -7.63
CA PRO A 11 7.78 -8.69 -8.10
C PRO A 11 6.28 -8.85 -8.35
N VAL A 12 5.51 -9.10 -7.29
CA VAL A 12 4.06 -9.13 -7.39
C VAL A 12 3.56 -7.73 -7.16
N ASP A 13 3.02 -7.11 -8.21
CA ASP A 13 2.51 -5.75 -8.14
C ASP A 13 1.23 -5.62 -7.30
N ALA A 14 0.58 -6.74 -6.96
CA ALA A 14 -0.60 -6.75 -6.11
C ALA A 14 -0.45 -7.74 -4.95
N VAL A 15 -0.95 -7.35 -3.77
CA VAL A 15 -0.93 -8.21 -2.58
C VAL A 15 -2.29 -8.25 -1.88
N PRO A 16 -2.65 -9.35 -1.21
CA PRO A 16 -3.84 -9.39 -0.37
C PRO A 16 -3.74 -8.39 0.80
N TYR A 17 -4.88 -7.88 1.28
CA TYR A 17 -4.90 -6.92 2.39
C TYR A 17 -4.20 -7.40 3.68
N PRO A 18 -4.18 -8.69 4.07
CA PRO A 18 -3.43 -9.14 5.24
C PRO A 18 -1.91 -8.97 5.06
N LYS A 19 -1.39 -9.33 3.86
CA LYS A 19 0.02 -9.14 3.53
C LYS A 19 0.36 -7.66 3.47
N PHE A 20 -0.51 -6.83 2.89
CA PHE A 20 -0.33 -5.38 2.89
C PHE A 20 -0.25 -4.81 4.32
N ALA A 21 -1.10 -5.30 5.24
CA ALA A 21 -1.08 -4.89 6.64
C ALA A 21 0.26 -5.21 7.32
N ALA A 22 0.82 -6.39 7.06
CA ALA A 22 2.15 -6.76 7.53
C ALA A 22 3.25 -5.84 6.96
N LEU A 23 3.18 -5.49 5.67
CA LEU A 23 4.17 -4.61 5.02
C LEU A 23 4.22 -3.21 5.64
N ILE A 24 3.09 -2.67 6.07
CA ILE A 24 3.01 -1.32 6.65
C ILE A 24 2.99 -1.31 8.19
N GLY A 25 3.18 -2.47 8.83
CA GLY A 25 3.17 -2.60 10.29
C GLY A 25 1.84 -2.25 10.97
N LYS A 26 0.70 -2.47 10.29
CA LYS A 26 -0.65 -2.22 10.84
C LYS A 26 -1.38 -3.52 11.14
N LYS A 27 -2.34 -3.47 12.08
CA LYS A 27 -3.27 -4.59 12.31
C LYS A 27 -4.13 -4.81 11.05
N GLU A 28 -4.37 -6.07 10.70
CA GLU A 28 -5.20 -6.44 9.54
C GLU A 28 -6.58 -5.79 9.58
N ALA A 29 -7.24 -5.75 10.74
CA ALA A 29 -8.54 -5.11 10.93
C ALA A 29 -8.54 -3.62 10.54
N ALA A 30 -7.45 -2.89 10.78
CA ALA A 30 -7.33 -1.48 10.41
C ALA A 30 -7.23 -1.33 8.89
N VAL A 31 -6.48 -2.19 8.21
CA VAL A 31 -6.38 -2.20 6.75
C VAL A 31 -7.70 -2.63 6.12
N GLN A 32 -8.39 -3.62 6.70
CA GLN A 32 -9.71 -4.03 6.25
C GLN A 32 -10.71 -2.87 6.29
N GLU A 33 -10.65 -2.02 7.31
CA GLU A 33 -11.48 -0.82 7.40
C GLU A 33 -11.09 0.22 6.33
N MET A 34 -9.79 0.41 6.06
CA MET A 34 -9.33 1.25 4.94
C MET A 34 -9.86 0.76 3.59
N VAL A 35 -9.88 -0.56 3.39
CA VAL A 35 -10.44 -1.21 2.19
C VAL A 35 -11.95 -0.96 2.07
N LYS A 36 -12.70 -1.05 3.18
CA LYS A 36 -14.15 -0.74 3.19
C LYS A 36 -14.42 0.74 2.88
N GLN A 37 -13.56 1.62 3.37
CA GLN A 37 -13.64 3.07 3.15
C GLN A 37 -13.05 3.51 1.80
N ASN A 38 -12.64 2.58 0.94
CA ASN A 38 -12.08 2.85 -0.38
C ASN A 38 -10.84 3.77 -0.36
N LYS A 39 -9.99 3.63 0.68
CA LYS A 39 -8.76 4.44 0.87
C LYS A 39 -7.52 3.85 0.20
N LEU A 40 -7.67 2.74 -0.53
CA LEU A 40 -6.57 1.98 -1.11
C LEU A 40 -6.88 1.66 -2.58
N PRO A 41 -5.86 1.54 -3.44
CA PRO A 41 -6.05 1.12 -4.83
C PRO A 41 -6.33 -0.38 -4.88
N LEU A 42 -7.59 -0.75 -5.08
CA LEU A 42 -8.06 -2.13 -4.98
C LEU A 42 -8.32 -2.75 -6.35
N ILE A 43 -7.93 -4.01 -6.48
CA ILE A 43 -8.33 -4.93 -7.55
C ILE A 43 -9.22 -6.00 -6.91
N GLU A 44 -10.41 -6.17 -7.47
CA GLU A 44 -11.32 -7.22 -7.03
C GLU A 44 -11.13 -8.48 -7.88
N TRP A 45 -10.71 -9.56 -7.24
CA TRP A 45 -10.69 -10.88 -7.83
C TRP A 45 -12.01 -11.58 -7.54
N ARG A 46 -12.79 -11.79 -8.60
CA ARG A 46 -14.11 -12.42 -8.55
C ARG A 46 -14.14 -13.62 -9.48
N ASP A 47 -14.92 -14.62 -9.09
CA ASP A 47 -15.26 -15.76 -9.94
C ASP A 47 -16.05 -15.27 -11.18
N PRO A 48 -15.53 -15.46 -12.41
CA PRO A 48 -16.23 -15.04 -13.62
C PRO A 48 -17.60 -15.70 -13.80
N SER A 49 -17.80 -16.91 -13.26
CA SER A 49 -19.08 -17.63 -13.32
C SER A 49 -20.11 -17.08 -12.33
N LYS A 50 -19.66 -16.32 -11.32
CA LYS A 50 -20.51 -15.73 -10.27
C LYS A 50 -20.18 -14.24 -10.05
N PRO A 51 -20.38 -13.38 -11.05
CA PRO A 51 -19.97 -11.96 -10.99
C PRO A 51 -20.69 -11.16 -9.89
N LYS A 52 -21.86 -11.64 -9.45
CA LYS A 52 -22.67 -11.05 -8.36
C LYS A 52 -22.39 -11.64 -6.98
N ALA A 53 -21.44 -12.57 -6.84
CA ALA A 53 -21.09 -13.12 -5.54
C ALA A 53 -20.56 -12.02 -4.62
N ARG A 54 -21.03 -12.02 -3.37
CA ARG A 54 -20.64 -11.05 -2.34
C ARG A 54 -19.19 -11.23 -1.87
N VAL A 55 -18.59 -12.38 -2.15
CA VAL A 55 -17.28 -12.81 -1.66
C VAL A 55 -16.29 -12.78 -2.83
N GLY A 56 -15.73 -11.60 -3.08
CA GLY A 56 -14.55 -11.43 -3.95
C GLY A 56 -13.33 -11.12 -3.09
N GLU A 57 -12.16 -11.58 -3.51
CA GLU A 57 -10.91 -11.23 -2.85
C GLU A 57 -10.52 -9.79 -3.22
N LYS A 58 -10.03 -9.05 -2.24
CA LYS A 58 -9.58 -7.66 -2.44
C LYS A 58 -8.07 -7.59 -2.33
N TRP A 59 -7.46 -7.25 -3.45
CA TRP A 59 -6.01 -7.14 -3.62
C TRP A 59 -5.63 -5.66 -3.75
N ILE A 60 -4.53 -5.25 -3.12
CA ILE A 60 -4.02 -3.89 -3.20
C ILE A 60 -2.94 -3.84 -4.27
N TYR A 61 -3.07 -2.92 -5.23
CA TYR A 61 -2.08 -2.69 -6.26
C TYR A 61 -0.99 -1.72 -5.76
N VAL A 62 0.18 -2.26 -5.49
CA VAL A 62 1.31 -1.60 -4.82
C VAL A 62 1.95 -0.50 -5.67
N PRO A 63 2.17 -0.66 -7.00
CA PRO A 63 2.76 0.42 -7.81
C PRO A 63 1.95 1.71 -7.77
N GLU A 64 0.61 1.62 -7.85
CA GLU A 64 -0.27 2.79 -7.81
C GLU A 64 -0.27 3.44 -6.42
N PHE A 65 -0.27 2.64 -5.36
CA PHE A 65 -0.10 3.15 -4.01
C PHE A 65 1.20 3.96 -3.88
N ASN A 66 2.32 3.41 -4.36
CA ASN A 66 3.63 4.07 -4.31
C ASN A 66 3.67 5.35 -5.17
N ARG A 67 3.06 5.32 -6.36
CA ARG A 67 2.94 6.50 -7.24
C ARG A 67 2.19 7.63 -6.53
N ALA A 68 1.02 7.34 -5.97
CA ALA A 68 0.20 8.33 -5.27
C ALA A 68 0.89 8.87 -4.01
N MET A 69 1.59 8.01 -3.24
CA MET A 69 2.36 8.45 -2.07
C MET A 69 3.50 9.40 -2.46
N ARG A 70 4.18 9.13 -3.57
CA ARG A 70 5.22 10.02 -4.12
C ARG A 70 4.64 11.38 -4.52
N GLU A 71 3.53 11.38 -5.25
CA GLU A 71 2.85 12.62 -5.66
C GLU A 71 2.37 13.42 -4.45
N ALA A 72 1.75 12.76 -3.47
CA ALA A 72 1.34 13.39 -2.22
C ALA A 72 2.52 14.03 -1.48
N PHE A 73 3.71 13.41 -1.50
CA PHE A 73 4.90 13.99 -0.91
C PHE A 73 5.33 15.28 -1.62
N TYR A 74 5.39 15.27 -2.95
CA TYR A 74 5.89 16.40 -3.76
C TYR A 74 4.89 17.55 -3.93
N ASN A 75 3.59 17.29 -3.82
CA ASN A 75 2.54 18.32 -3.92
C ASN A 75 2.45 19.22 -2.67
N ARG A 76 3.20 18.94 -1.61
CA ARG A 76 3.24 19.79 -0.41
C ARG A 76 4.06 21.06 -0.68
N PRO A 77 3.74 22.18 0.00
CA PRO A 77 4.56 23.39 -0.04
C PRO A 77 6.03 23.06 0.26
N LYS A 78 6.96 23.66 -0.50
CA LYS A 78 8.38 23.34 -0.43
C LYS A 78 8.92 23.49 0.99
N GLU A 79 8.48 24.52 1.70
CA GLU A 79 8.86 24.81 3.07
C GLU A 79 8.52 23.65 4.00
N GLN A 80 7.34 23.04 3.85
CA GLN A 80 6.92 21.89 4.66
C GLN A 80 7.61 20.58 4.23
N ARG A 81 7.82 20.42 2.92
CA ARG A 81 8.44 19.22 2.35
C ARG A 81 9.92 19.11 2.72
N ASP A 82 10.63 20.24 2.74
CA ASP A 82 12.08 20.30 2.87
C ASP A 82 12.52 20.74 4.28
N ALA A 83 11.62 21.18 5.17
CA ALA A 83 11.96 21.63 6.53
C ALA A 83 12.84 20.65 7.33
N TRP A 84 12.68 19.35 7.09
CA TRP A 84 13.45 18.32 7.79
C TRP A 84 14.92 18.24 7.33
N LEU A 85 15.27 18.79 6.15
CA LEU A 85 16.66 18.80 5.63
C LEU A 85 17.62 19.58 6.54
N LEU A 86 17.11 20.64 7.19
CA LEU A 86 17.86 21.41 8.18
C LEU A 86 18.41 20.55 9.33
N TRP A 87 17.69 19.49 9.70
CA TRP A 87 18.06 18.60 10.81
C TRP A 87 19.17 17.61 10.44
N ILE A 88 19.49 17.48 9.14
CA ILE A 88 20.56 16.62 8.62
C ILE A 88 21.70 17.41 7.96
N GLY A 89 21.69 18.75 8.11
CA GLY A 89 22.74 19.63 7.59
C GLY A 89 22.68 19.89 6.09
N LEU A 90 21.48 19.81 5.49
CA LEU A 90 21.18 20.18 4.10
C LEU A 90 20.28 21.41 4.00
#